data_AF-A0A1H4Y218-F1
#
_entry.id   AF-A0A1H4Y218-F1
#
_cell.length_a   1.000
_cell.length_b   1.000
_cell.length_c   1.000
_cell.angle_alpha   90.00
_cell.angle_beta   90.00
_cell.angle_gamma   90.00
#
_symmetry.space_group_name_H-M   'P 1'
#
loop_
_entity.id
_entity.type
_entity.pdbx_description
1 polymer ?
#
loop_
_entity_poly.entity_id
_entity_poly.type
_entity_poly.pdbx_seq_one_letter_code
_entity_poly.pdbx_strand_id
1 'polypeptide(L)' 'MESLRTLLVDHHDSYTYNLFHLLTEVNGEEPEVLLHDAPECADIDLTAFDNIVLSPAPGIRPIRGTSAPPPG' A
#
# COMPACT_ATOMS: atom_id res chain seq x y z
N MET A 1 -6.15 11.62 21.79
CA MET A 1 -5.94 10.47 20.90
C MET A 1 -4.58 10.65 20.30
N GLU A 2 -3.74 9.62 20.39
CA GLU A 2 -2.44 9.67 19.72
C GLU A 2 -2.71 9.54 18.22
N SER A 3 -2.04 10.39 17.45
CA SER A 3 -2.16 10.42 16.00
C SER A 3 -1.43 9.21 15.41
N LEU A 4 -2.06 8.47 14.50
CA LEU A 4 -1.45 7.26 13.93
C LEU A 4 -0.72 7.59 12.62
N ARG A 5 0.59 7.41 12.61
CA ARG A 5 1.42 7.61 11.42
C ARG A 5 1.30 6.39 10.50
N THR A 6 0.78 6.64 9.31
CA THR A 6 0.47 5.59 8.34
C THR A 6 1.28 5.81 7.06
N LEU A 7 1.92 4.75 6.57
CA LEU A 7 2.51 4.72 5.23
C LEU A 7 1.52 4.05 4.27
N LEU A 8 1.08 4.78 3.24
CA LEU A 8 0.24 4.27 2.16
C LEU A 8 1.10 4.04 0.91
N VAL A 9 1.29 2.79 0.53
CA VAL A 9 2.05 2.41 -0.67
C VAL A 9 1.12 2.27 -1.87
N ASP A 10 1.33 3.09 -2.89
CA ASP A 10 0.56 3.12 -4.13
C ASP A 10 1.17 2.20 -5.20
N HIS A 11 0.38 1.23 -5.66
CA HIS A 11 0.71 0.32 -6.75
C HIS A 11 0.18 0.80 -8.11
N HIS A 12 0.07 2.12 -8.31
CA HIS A 12 -0.57 2.77 -9.46
C HIS A 12 -2.06 2.41 -9.57
N ASP A 13 -2.77 2.52 -8.45
CA ASP A 13 -4.19 2.15 -8.36
C ASP A 13 -5.12 3.36 -8.29
N SER A 14 -6.23 3.28 -9.00
CA SER A 14 -7.21 4.38 -9.09
C SER A 14 -7.91 4.69 -7.76
N TYR A 15 -7.86 3.79 -6.78
CA TYR A 15 -8.49 3.93 -5.47
C TYR A 15 -7.55 4.41 -4.37
N THR A 16 -6.27 4.68 -4.67
CA THR A 16 -5.29 5.16 -3.67
C THR A 16 -5.79 6.40 -2.92
N TYR A 17 -6.42 7.36 -3.61
CA TYR A 17 -6.96 8.55 -2.96
C TYR A 17 -8.22 8.28 -2.11
N ASN A 18 -8.99 7.25 -2.43
CA ASN A 18 -10.10 6.83 -1.55
C ASN A 18 -9.55 6.30 -0.22
N LEU A 19 -8.48 5.49 -0.26
CA LEU A 19 -7.81 5.01 0.95
C LEU A 19 -7.19 6.16 1.73
N PHE A 20 -6.54 7.12 1.06
CA PHE A 20 -6.00 8.31 1.69
C PHE A 20 -7.05 9.02 2.54
N HIS A 21 -8.21 9.35 1.97
CA HIS A 21 -9.26 10.07 2.70
C HIS A 21 -9.84 9.26 3.87
N LEU A 22 -10.07 7.96 3.68
CA LEU A 22 -10.59 7.09 4.74
C LEU A 22 -9.59 6.94 5.90
N LEU A 23 -8.29 6.84 5.59
CA LEU A 23 -7.24 6.76 6.60
C LEU A 23 -7.13 8.08 7.37
N THR A 24 -7.17 9.23 6.68
CA THR A 24 -7.19 10.54 7.35
C THR A 24 -8.38 10.67 8.30
N GLU A 25 -9.56 10.22 7.89
CA GLU A 25 -10.78 10.29 8.73
C GLU A 25 -10.67 9.41 9.98
N VAL A 26 -10.15 8.19 9.84
CA VAL A 26 -10.07 7.21 10.95
C VAL A 26 -8.88 7.49 11.88
N ASN A 27 -7.73 7.87 11.32
CA ASN A 27 -6.48 8.03 12.07
C ASN A 27 -6.26 9.46 12.56
N GLY A 28 -6.97 10.44 12.01
CA GLY A 28 -6.84 11.86 12.36
C GLY A 28 -5.60 12.55 11.78
N GLU A 29 -4.80 11.85 10.98
CA GLU A 29 -3.60 12.36 10.31
C GLU A 29 -3.51 11.80 8.89
N GLU A 30 -3.01 12.62 7.98
CA GLU A 30 -2.82 12.23 6.58
C GLU A 30 -1.72 11.16 6.48
N PRO A 31 -1.96 10.06 5.75
CA PRO A 31 -0.92 9.07 5.51
C PRO A 31 0.16 9.64 4.59
N GLU A 32 1.40 9.20 4.79
CA GLU A 32 2.48 9.45 3.84
C GLU A 32 2.30 8.52 2.64
N VAL A 33 2.24 9.07 1.42
CA VAL A 33 2.02 8.28 0.20
C VAL A 33 3.34 8.04 -0.51
N LEU A 34 3.63 6.78 -0.79
CA LEU A 34 4.84 6.34 -1.49
C LEU A 34 4.47 5.45 -2.68
N LEU A 35 5.03 5.71 -3.87
CA LEU A 35 4.88 4.78 -4.99
C LEU A 35 5.70 3.51 -4.73
N HIS A 36 5.14 2.33 -5.03
CA HIS A 36 5.80 1.05 -4.75
C HIS A 36 7.15 0.89 -5.45
N ASP A 37 7.34 1.57 -6.58
CA ASP A 37 8.52 1.57 -7.45
C ASP A 37 9.34 2.85 -7.35
N ALA A 38 9.02 3.72 -6.38
CA ALA A 38 9.83 4.89 -6.09
C ALA A 38 11.20 4.47 -5.55
N PRO A 39 12.31 5.12 -5.95
CA PRO A 39 13.63 4.85 -5.38
C PRO A 39 13.68 5.07 -3.86
N GLU A 40 12.87 5.97 -3.32
CA GLU A 40 12.74 6.27 -1.89
C GLU A 40 12.25 5.06 -1.07
N CYS A 41 11.60 4.08 -1.72
CA CYS A 41 11.20 2.82 -1.09
C CYS A 41 12.40 2.01 -0.56
N ALA A 42 13.60 2.20 -1.13
CA ALA A 42 14.80 1.51 -0.66
C ALA A 42 15.33 2.03 0.68
N ASP A 43 15.07 3.30 0.99
CA ASP A 43 15.69 4.02 2.11
C ASP A 43 14.68 4.43 3.20
N ILE A 44 13.41 4.02 3.06
CA ILE A 44 12.35 4.40 4.00
C ILE A 44 12.53 3.70 5.36
N ASP A 45 12.49 4.49 6.43
CA ASP A 45 12.50 3.97 7.79
C ASP A 45 11.08 3.52 8.20
N LEU A 46 10.83 2.21 8.06
CA LEU A 46 9.54 1.63 8.42
C LEU A 46 9.22 1.71 9.92
N THR A 47 10.21 1.98 10.79
CA THR A 47 9.98 2.11 12.24
C THR A 47 9.33 3.43 12.63
N ALA A 48 9.27 4.39 11.69
CA ALA A 48 8.63 5.69 11.87
C ALA A 48 7.10 5.65 11.71
N PHE A 49 6.52 4.50 11.38
CA PHE A 49 5.09 4.32 11.09
C PHE A 49 4.47 3.26 12.00
N ASP A 50 3.24 3.49 12.42
CA ASP A 50 2.46 2.55 13.22
C ASP A 50 1.86 1.43 12.36
N ASN A 51 1.59 1.74 11.09
CA ASN A 51 1.01 0.80 10.15
C ASN A 51 1.36 1.14 8.69
N ILE A 52 1.31 0.11 7.85
CA ILE A 52 1.56 0.20 6.41
C ILE A 52 0.33 -0.34 5.69
N VAL A 53 -0.23 0.46 4.78
CA VAL A 53 -1.35 0.08 3.93
C VAL A 53 -0.84 -0.01 2.50
N LEU A 54 -1.10 -1.13 1.85
CA LEU A 54 -0.80 -1.32 0.45
C LEU A 54 -2.07 -1.07 -0.35
N SER A 55 -2.03 -0.17 -1.34
CA SER A 55 -3.14 -0.04 -2.29
C SER A 55 -3.33 -1.39 -3.00
N PRO A 56 -4.55 -1.68 -3.49
CA PRO A 56 -4.75 -2.74 -4.45
C PRO A 56 -3.83 -2.51 -5.65
N ALA A 57 -3.46 -3.57 -6.36
CA ALA A 57 -2.82 -3.44 -7.66
C ALA A 57 -3.86 -3.75 -8.75
N PRO A 58 -3.78 -3.13 -9.94
CA PRO A 58 -4.65 -3.50 -11.04
C PRO A 58 -4.42 -4.96 -11.45
N GLY A 59 -5.44 -5.80 -11.27
CA GLY A 59 -5.51 -7.19 -11.74
C GLY A 59 -5.11 -8.29 -10.74
N ILE A 60 -5.48 -9.53 -11.08
CA ILE A 60 -5.06 -10.73 -10.37
C ILE A 60 -3.58 -10.98 -10.72
N ARG A 61 -2.68 -10.81 -9.77
CA ARG A 61 -1.31 -11.32 -9.91
C ARG A 61 -1.37 -12.86 -9.87
N PRO A 62 -0.79 -13.57 -10.86
CA PRO A 62 -0.59 -15.00 -10.71
C PRO A 62 0.23 -15.25 -9.45
N ILE A 63 -0.26 -16.15 -8.59
CA ILE A 63 0.49 -16.59 -7.42
C ILE A 63 1.79 -17.22 -7.94
N ARG A 64 2.93 -16.60 -7.67
CA ARG A 64 4.23 -17.11 -8.12
C ARG A 64 4.48 -18.43 -7.40
N GLY A 65 4.33 -19.55 -8.12
CA GLY A 65 4.49 -20.91 -7.59
C GLY A 65 3.39 -21.90 -7.98
N THR A 66 2.25 -21.46 -8.51
CA THR A 66 1.28 -22.39 -9.11
C THR A 66 1.60 -22.56 -10.58
N SER A 67 2.30 -23.63 -10.95
CA SER A 67 2.20 -24.16 -12.31
C SER A 67 0.73 -24.42 -12.58
N ALA A 68 0.15 -23.81 -13.62
CA ALA A 68 -1.18 -24.19 -14.08
C ALA A 68 -1.24 -25.72 -14.22
N PRO A 69 -2.31 -26.40 -13.78
CA PRO A 69 -2.43 -27.83 -14.01
C PRO A 69 -2.36 -28.08 -15.53
N PRO A 70 -1.66 -29.12 -16.00
CA PRO A 70 -1.55 -29.38 -17.42
C PRO A 70 -2.95 -29.58 -18.02
N PRO A 71 -3.20 -29.12 -19.26
CA PRO A 71 -4.46 -29.39 -19.92
C PRO A 71 -4.62 -30.91 -20.08
N GLY A 72 -5.83 -31.40 -19.77
CA GLY A 72 -6.21 -32.81 -19.92
C GLY A 72 -6.29 -33.26 -21.37
#